data_AF-E3PQY5-F1
#
_entry.id   AF-E3PQY5-F1
#
_cell.length_a   1.000
_cell.length_b   1.000
_cell.length_c   1.000
_cell.angle_alpha   90.00
_cell.angle_beta   90.00
_cell.angle_gamma   90.00
#
_symmetry.space_group_name_H-M   'P 1'
#
loop_
_entity.id
_entity.type
_entity.pdbx_description
1 polymer ?
#
loop_
_entity_poly.entity_id
_entity_poly.type
_entity_poly.pdbx_seq_one_letter_code
_entity_poly.pdbx_strand_id
1 'polypeptide(L)'
;MVNWLMISFLLSIVSYILIDQVSSMTSYCNVDSCPYNTHTMCKYRSPRYSSWCGNTRYIKSGLTRNEMFELVRVHNYLRAFVASGKEKRGTPGPQPRAKNLGPLVWNNELAMVAQRWANQCVFGHDQCRNLAQFKVGQNVAFSSTSTVFPNNLTSIVLQWYDEVVDFNRHLVNKLQFTTARVLHYTQM
;
A
#
# COMPACT_ATOMS: atom_id res chain seq x y z
N MET A 1 35.13 36.49 5.40
CA MET A 1 35.82 35.19 5.55
C MET A 1 34.76 34.10 5.64
N VAL A 2 34.60 33.30 4.60
CA VAL A 2 33.63 32.20 4.58
C VAL A 2 34.15 31.13 5.54
N ASN A 3 33.31 30.73 6.51
CA ASN A 3 33.68 29.84 7.59
C ASN A 3 33.88 28.40 7.04
N TRP A 4 35.13 28.06 6.72
CA TRP A 4 35.53 26.77 6.12
C TRP A 4 35.07 25.54 6.95
N LEU A 5 34.88 25.71 8.25
CA LEU A 5 34.37 24.66 9.15
C LEU A 5 32.89 24.29 8.86
N MET A 6 32.05 25.24 8.46
CA MET A 6 30.65 24.95 8.11
C MET A 6 30.51 24.21 6.78
N ILE A 7 31.39 24.50 5.80
CA ILE A 7 31.38 23.82 4.49
C ILE A 7 31.86 22.37 4.63
N SER A 8 32.87 22.11 5.46
CA SER A 8 33.36 20.75 5.74
C SER A 8 32.30 19.90 6.48
N PHE A 9 31.60 20.46 7.47
CA PHE A 9 30.48 19.78 8.13
C PHE A 9 29.32 19.49 7.17
N LEU A 10 28.93 20.46 6.33
CA LEU A 10 27.87 20.26 5.33
C LEU A 10 28.22 19.18 4.30
N LEU A 11 29.47 19.12 3.83
CA LEU A 11 29.94 18.09 2.90
C LEU A 11 29.92 16.68 3.53
N SER A 12 30.33 16.57 4.80
CA SER A 12 30.30 15.31 5.53
C SER A 12 28.87 14.80 5.78
N ILE A 13 27.93 15.69 6.12
CA ILE A 13 26.51 15.35 6.29
C ILE A 13 25.88 14.91 4.96
N VAL A 14 26.17 15.61 3.85
CA VAL A 14 25.67 15.22 2.51
C VAL A 14 26.24 13.86 2.09
N SER A 15 27.50 13.56 2.39
CA SER A 15 28.09 12.25 2.10
C SER A 15 27.47 11.10 2.91
N TYR A 16 27.14 11.31 4.19
CA TYR A 16 26.41 10.32 5.01
C TYR A 16 24.98 10.09 4.50
N ILE A 17 24.25 11.15 4.12
CA ILE A 17 22.89 11.05 3.57
C ILE A 17 22.87 10.28 2.23
N LEU A 18 23.92 10.42 1.40
CA LEU A 18 24.04 9.68 0.14
C LEU A 18 24.36 8.18 0.35
N ILE A 19 25.05 7.80 1.43
CA ILE A 19 25.40 6.40 1.71
C ILE A 19 24.19 5.61 2.24
N ASP A 20 23.36 6.21 3.09
CA ASP A 20 22.20 5.52 3.69
C ASP A 20 21.10 5.19 2.66
N GLN A 21 20.90 6.05 1.66
CA GLN A 21 19.87 5.81 0.62
C GLN A 21 20.26 4.66 -0.34
N VAL A 22 21.55 4.44 -0.57
CA VAL A 22 22.05 3.37 -1.47
C VAL A 22 21.99 2.01 -0.79
N SER A 23 22.25 1.96 0.52
CA SER A 23 22.22 0.73 1.35
C SER A 23 20.82 0.09 1.43
N SER A 24 19.76 0.92 1.49
CA SER A 24 18.37 0.46 1.51
C SER A 24 17.95 -0.25 0.21
N MET A 25 18.39 0.22 -0.96
CA MET A 25 17.98 -0.35 -2.24
C MET A 25 18.66 -1.68 -2.60
N THR A 26 19.91 -1.90 -2.17
CA THR A 26 20.61 -3.18 -2.39
C THR A 26 20.05 -4.30 -1.51
N SER A 27 19.55 -3.96 -0.32
CA SER A 27 18.88 -4.89 0.59
C SER A 27 17.65 -5.56 -0.05
N TYR A 28 16.83 -4.80 -0.78
CA TYR A 28 15.62 -5.35 -1.41
C TYR A 28 15.89 -6.39 -2.51
N CYS A 29 17.10 -6.47 -3.06
CA CYS A 29 17.45 -7.50 -4.03
C CYS A 29 17.66 -8.88 -3.40
N ASN A 30 17.86 -8.94 -2.08
CA ASN A 30 18.17 -10.16 -1.34
C ASN A 30 17.18 -10.36 -0.18
N VAL A 31 15.88 -10.14 -0.44
CA VAL A 31 14.84 -10.45 0.56
C VAL A 31 14.58 -11.95 0.54
N ASP A 32 14.92 -12.65 1.62
CA ASP A 32 14.78 -14.11 1.73
C ASP A 32 13.36 -14.62 1.46
N SER A 33 12.35 -13.80 1.77
CA SER A 33 10.94 -14.12 1.50
C SER A 33 10.51 -13.89 0.04
N CYS A 34 11.44 -13.50 -0.83
CA CYS A 34 11.30 -13.34 -2.29
C CYS A 34 12.25 -14.26 -3.10
N PRO A 35 12.39 -15.56 -2.79
CA PRO A 35 13.49 -16.37 -3.32
C PRO A 35 13.41 -16.62 -4.84
N TYR A 36 12.20 -16.59 -5.42
CA TYR A 36 11.96 -16.87 -6.84
C TYR A 36 11.50 -15.65 -7.64
N ASN A 37 11.23 -14.53 -6.96
CA ASN A 37 10.61 -13.35 -7.56
C ASN A 37 11.47 -12.13 -7.29
N THR A 38 11.73 -11.32 -8.32
CA THR A 38 12.42 -10.04 -8.12
C THR A 38 11.54 -9.08 -7.33
N HIS A 39 12.02 -8.61 -6.19
CA HIS A 39 11.35 -7.61 -5.38
C HIS A 39 11.14 -6.30 -6.16
N THR A 40 10.00 -5.63 -5.96
CA THR A 40 9.63 -4.39 -6.66
C THR A 40 10.69 -3.31 -6.58
N MET A 41 11.25 -3.08 -5.39
CA MET A 41 12.31 -2.08 -5.21
C MET A 41 13.64 -2.48 -5.89
N CYS A 42 13.90 -3.79 -6.04
CA CYS A 42 15.08 -4.26 -6.76
C CYS A 42 14.90 -4.14 -8.28
N LYS A 43 13.71 -4.52 -8.78
CA LYS A 43 13.33 -4.45 -10.19
C LYS A 43 13.26 -2.99 -10.69
N TYR A 44 12.67 -2.11 -9.89
CA TYR A 44 12.44 -0.70 -10.24
C TYR A 44 13.24 0.21 -9.30
N ARG A 45 14.55 0.33 -9.55
CA ARG A 45 15.45 1.15 -8.70
C ARG A 45 15.15 2.65 -8.78
N SER A 46 14.68 3.13 -9.92
CA SER A 46 14.33 4.55 -10.11
C SER A 46 12.94 4.87 -9.55
N PRO A 47 12.75 5.99 -8.83
CA PRO A 47 11.43 6.43 -8.39
C PRO A 47 10.61 7.05 -9.52
N ARG A 48 11.20 7.22 -10.71
CA ARG A 48 10.52 7.78 -11.87
C ARG A 48 9.43 6.82 -12.38
N TYR A 49 8.45 7.42 -13.05
CA TYR A 49 7.41 6.68 -13.73
C TYR A 49 7.95 5.82 -14.87
N SER A 50 7.32 4.68 -15.09
CA SER A 50 7.58 3.87 -16.26
C SER A 50 7.00 4.54 -17.51
N SER A 51 7.48 4.13 -18.69
CA SER A 51 6.91 4.57 -19.96
C SER A 51 5.44 4.14 -20.16
N TRP A 52 4.97 3.12 -19.43
CA TRP A 52 3.57 2.65 -19.50
C TRP A 52 2.57 3.64 -18.92
N CYS A 53 3.04 4.57 -18.08
CA CYS A 53 2.21 5.67 -17.59
C CYS A 53 1.84 6.69 -18.67
N GLY A 54 2.47 6.61 -19.87
CA GLY A 54 2.25 7.52 -20.98
C GLY A 54 2.92 8.89 -20.80
N ASN A 55 2.76 9.75 -21.81
CA ASN A 55 3.29 11.12 -21.84
C ASN A 55 2.37 12.15 -21.16
N THR A 56 1.47 11.71 -20.29
CA THR A 56 0.51 12.61 -19.67
C THR A 56 1.17 13.42 -18.57
N ARG A 57 0.88 14.72 -18.57
CA ARG A 57 1.29 15.67 -17.53
C ARG A 57 0.67 15.18 -16.21
N TYR A 58 1.42 14.38 -15.46
CA TYR A 58 1.01 13.75 -14.20
C TYR A 58 0.34 14.80 -13.30
N ILE A 59 -0.96 14.66 -13.08
CA ILE A 59 -1.73 15.66 -12.33
C ILE A 59 -1.40 15.57 -10.84
N LYS A 60 -1.04 14.37 -10.35
CA LYS A 60 -0.65 14.15 -8.95
C LYS A 60 0.11 12.83 -8.75
N SER A 61 1.17 12.86 -7.92
CA SER A 61 1.92 11.70 -7.45
C SER A 61 1.87 11.60 -5.95
N GLY A 62 1.91 10.38 -5.42
CA GLY A 62 2.00 10.17 -3.99
C GLY A 62 0.77 10.65 -3.23
N LEU A 63 0.89 10.58 -1.91
CA LEU A 63 -0.16 10.96 -0.99
C LEU A 63 0.32 12.13 -0.14
N THR A 64 -0.54 13.11 0.05
CA THR A 64 -0.34 14.15 1.06
C THR A 64 -0.48 13.56 2.47
N ARG A 65 0.00 14.26 3.50
CA ARG A 65 -0.14 13.82 4.89
C ARG A 65 -1.61 13.63 5.32
N ASN A 66 -2.49 14.50 4.84
CA ASN A 66 -3.92 14.40 5.12
C ASN A 66 -4.54 13.15 4.45
N GLU A 67 -4.08 12.80 3.26
CA GLU A 67 -4.52 11.60 2.56
C GLU A 67 -4.02 10.32 3.22
N MET A 68 -2.77 10.29 3.67
CA MET A 68 -2.24 9.18 4.47
C MET A 68 -3.04 8.98 5.76
N PHE A 69 -3.35 10.07 6.46
CA PHE A 69 -4.19 10.04 7.65
C PHE A 69 -5.61 9.54 7.34
N GLU A 70 -6.23 10.05 6.28
CA GLU A 70 -7.58 9.66 5.87
C GLU A 70 -7.67 8.18 5.51
N LEU A 71 -6.69 7.64 4.78
CA LEU A 71 -6.64 6.21 4.48
C LEU A 71 -6.62 5.36 5.74
N VAL A 72 -5.72 5.66 6.70
CA VAL A 72 -5.65 4.92 7.96
C VAL A 72 -6.95 5.06 8.76
N ARG A 73 -7.51 6.28 8.80
CA ARG A 73 -8.77 6.56 9.51
C ARG A 73 -9.92 5.72 8.97
N VAL A 74 -10.10 5.68 7.65
CA VAL A 74 -11.20 4.94 7.00
C VAL A 74 -11.03 3.44 7.20
N HIS A 75 -9.83 2.88 7.01
CA HIS A 75 -9.58 1.46 7.29
C HIS A 75 -9.93 1.11 8.74
N ASN A 76 -9.45 1.90 9.70
CA ASN A 76 -9.69 1.64 11.12
C ASN A 76 -11.16 1.78 11.51
N TYR A 77 -11.88 2.74 10.91
CA TYR A 77 -13.32 2.87 11.11
C TYR A 77 -14.06 1.60 10.66
N LEU A 78 -13.77 1.11 9.45
CA LEU A 78 -14.42 -0.07 8.88
C LEU A 78 -14.07 -1.34 9.65
N ARG A 79 -12.79 -1.52 10.03
CA ARG A 79 -12.35 -2.62 10.90
C ARG A 79 -13.09 -2.61 12.24
N ALA A 80 -13.18 -1.45 12.90
CA ALA A 80 -13.92 -1.31 14.15
C ALA A 80 -15.42 -1.62 13.97
N PHE A 81 -16.00 -1.21 12.84
CA PHE A 81 -17.39 -1.48 12.52
C PHE A 81 -17.68 -2.99 12.40
N VAL A 82 -16.86 -3.73 11.65
CA VAL A 82 -16.93 -5.20 11.58
C VAL A 82 -16.68 -5.82 12.97
N ALA A 83 -15.62 -5.40 13.67
CA ALA A 83 -15.26 -5.94 14.97
C ALA A 83 -16.39 -5.81 16.00
N SER A 84 -17.15 -4.72 15.95
CA SER A 84 -18.30 -4.47 16.81
C SER A 84 -19.53 -5.33 16.49
N GLY A 85 -19.52 -6.13 15.42
CA GLY A 85 -20.66 -6.95 14.97
C GLY A 85 -21.79 -6.14 14.33
N LYS A 86 -21.49 -4.90 13.89
CA LYS A 86 -22.48 -4.00 13.27
C LYS A 86 -22.63 -4.22 11.77
N GLU A 87 -21.65 -4.79 11.09
CA GLU A 87 -21.74 -5.11 9.66
C GLU A 87 -22.76 -6.24 9.41
N LYS A 88 -23.89 -5.87 8.81
CA LYS A 88 -25.01 -6.79 8.59
C LYS A 88 -24.95 -7.50 7.23
N ARG A 89 -24.14 -6.99 6.30
CA ARG A 89 -23.97 -7.55 4.96
C ARG A 89 -23.17 -8.86 4.98
N GLY A 90 -23.29 -9.64 3.92
CA GLY A 90 -22.65 -10.95 3.76
C GLY A 90 -23.58 -11.97 3.12
N THR A 91 -22.99 -13.06 2.60
CA THR A 91 -23.73 -14.14 1.92
C THR A 91 -23.32 -15.52 2.48
N PRO A 92 -23.93 -15.98 3.59
CA PRO A 92 -24.84 -15.25 4.47
C PRO A 92 -24.10 -14.30 5.43
N GLY A 93 -24.79 -13.24 5.84
CA GLY A 93 -24.39 -12.36 6.95
C GLY A 93 -25.09 -12.71 8.27
N PRO A 94 -25.05 -11.83 9.29
CA PRO A 94 -24.12 -10.70 9.43
C PRO A 94 -22.68 -11.16 9.64
N GLN A 95 -21.71 -10.25 9.48
CA GLN A 95 -20.32 -10.54 9.83
C GLN A 95 -20.18 -10.71 11.36
N PRO A 96 -19.40 -11.70 11.83
CA PRO A 96 -19.25 -11.95 13.26
C PRO A 96 -18.41 -10.85 13.92
N ARG A 97 -18.68 -10.59 15.21
CA ARG A 97 -17.83 -9.74 16.04
C ARG A 97 -16.41 -10.31 16.13
N ALA A 98 -15.41 -9.43 16.19
CA ALA A 98 -14.02 -9.80 16.36
C ALA A 98 -13.51 -9.37 17.73
N LYS A 99 -12.76 -10.26 18.40
CA LYS A 99 -12.13 -9.93 19.70
C LYS A 99 -10.76 -9.25 19.52
N ASN A 100 -10.02 -9.61 18.48
CA ASN A 100 -8.61 -9.23 18.30
C ASN A 100 -8.37 -8.54 16.94
N LEU A 101 -9.23 -7.58 16.57
CA LEU A 101 -9.06 -6.79 15.34
C LEU A 101 -8.60 -5.37 15.69
N GLY A 102 -7.28 -5.21 15.87
CA GLY A 102 -6.66 -3.93 16.24
C GLY A 102 -6.61 -2.92 15.10
N PRO A 103 -6.42 -1.62 15.43
CA PRO A 103 -6.24 -0.57 14.43
C PRO A 103 -4.90 -0.75 13.70
N LEU A 104 -4.91 -0.39 12.42
CA LEU A 104 -3.74 -0.24 11.58
C LEU A 104 -3.04 1.08 11.87
N VAL A 105 -1.74 1.10 11.62
CA VAL A 105 -0.90 2.31 11.63
C VAL A 105 -0.21 2.45 10.28
N TRP A 106 0.08 3.69 9.89
CA TRP A 106 0.82 3.95 8.66
C TRP A 106 2.25 3.41 8.78
N ASN A 107 2.74 2.77 7.71
CA ASN A 107 4.13 2.33 7.61
C ASN A 107 4.77 2.94 6.34
N ASN A 108 5.82 3.72 6.53
CA ASN A 108 6.48 4.45 5.44
C ASN A 108 7.21 3.53 4.46
N GLU A 109 7.72 2.39 4.93
CA GLU A 109 8.41 1.42 4.08
C GLU A 109 7.41 0.74 3.13
N LEU A 110 6.27 0.28 3.66
CA LEU A 110 5.16 -0.24 2.84
C LEU A 110 4.68 0.79 1.82
N ALA A 111 4.52 2.04 2.24
CA ALA A 111 4.10 3.12 1.35
C ALA A 111 5.11 3.36 0.22
N MET A 112 6.41 3.31 0.52
CA MET A 112 7.47 3.46 -0.48
C MET A 112 7.44 2.33 -1.52
N VAL A 113 7.31 1.07 -1.08
CA VAL A 113 7.21 -0.08 -1.98
C VAL A 113 5.93 -0.02 -2.83
N ALA A 114 4.79 0.34 -2.21
CA ALA A 114 3.51 0.50 -2.90
C ALA A 114 3.56 1.62 -3.95
N GLN A 115 4.14 2.78 -3.62
CA GLN A 115 4.31 3.86 -4.57
C GLN A 115 5.25 3.46 -5.71
N ARG A 116 6.29 2.66 -5.42
CA ARG A 116 7.19 2.15 -6.47
C ARG A 116 6.45 1.30 -7.49
N TRP A 117 5.55 0.44 -7.02
CA TRP A 117 4.69 -0.35 -7.89
C TRP A 117 3.68 0.52 -8.66
N ALA A 118 3.02 1.46 -7.98
CA ALA A 118 2.07 2.38 -8.60
C ALA A 118 2.69 3.22 -9.72
N ASN A 119 3.97 3.60 -9.59
CA ASN A 119 4.71 4.33 -10.62
C ASN A 119 4.94 3.53 -11.91
N GLN A 120 4.59 2.24 -11.94
CA GLN A 120 4.67 1.43 -13.16
C GLN A 120 3.43 1.57 -14.03
N CYS A 121 2.30 2.06 -13.49
CA CYS A 121 1.01 2.20 -14.19
C CYS A 121 0.53 0.92 -14.89
N VAL A 122 0.89 -0.24 -14.33
CA VAL A 122 0.39 -1.55 -14.75
C VAL A 122 -0.59 -2.02 -13.69
N PHE A 123 -1.86 -2.21 -14.08
CA PHE A 123 -2.86 -2.73 -13.17
C PHE A 123 -2.58 -4.20 -12.83
N GLY A 124 -2.67 -4.54 -11.54
CA GLY A 124 -2.41 -5.88 -11.03
C GLY A 124 -1.43 -5.87 -9.87
N HIS A 125 -0.98 -7.06 -9.49
CA HIS A 125 -0.05 -7.27 -8.38
C HIS A 125 1.39 -7.43 -8.89
N ASP A 126 2.34 -6.82 -8.18
CA ASP A 126 3.77 -7.11 -8.33
C ASP A 126 4.14 -8.53 -7.88
N GLN A 127 5.33 -8.99 -8.25
CA GLN A 127 5.76 -10.36 -7.99
C GLN A 127 6.26 -10.58 -6.55
N CYS A 128 6.94 -9.58 -5.97
CA CYS A 128 7.29 -9.59 -4.56
C CYS A 128 7.44 -8.18 -3.98
N ARG A 129 6.88 -7.98 -2.78
CA ARG A 129 6.82 -6.69 -2.06
C ARG A 129 7.09 -6.83 -0.56
N ASN A 130 7.59 -8.00 -0.16
CA ASN A 130 7.79 -8.33 1.24
C ASN A 130 8.89 -7.47 1.83
N LEU A 131 8.71 -7.07 3.09
CA LEU A 131 9.77 -6.43 3.84
C LEU A 131 10.67 -7.51 4.45
N ALA A 132 11.86 -7.12 4.91
CA ALA A 132 12.79 -8.05 5.56
C ALA A 132 12.15 -8.77 6.77
N GLN A 133 11.22 -8.09 7.45
CA GLN A 133 10.62 -8.56 8.70
C GLN A 133 9.39 -9.46 8.47
N PHE A 134 8.64 -9.27 7.39
CA PHE A 134 7.35 -9.94 7.21
C PHE A 134 6.85 -9.94 5.74
N LYS A 135 5.99 -10.91 5.43
CA LYS A 135 5.25 -10.96 4.17
C LYS A 135 4.19 -9.87 4.10
N VAL A 136 3.93 -9.36 2.90
CA VAL A 136 3.09 -8.17 2.69
C VAL A 136 1.96 -8.48 1.70
N GLY A 137 0.72 -8.29 2.16
CA GLY A 137 -0.48 -8.31 1.33
C GLY A 137 -0.62 -7.05 0.48
N GLN A 138 -1.58 -7.02 -0.45
CA GLN A 138 -1.79 -5.87 -1.33
C GLN A 138 -3.23 -5.80 -1.83
N ASN A 139 -3.83 -4.62 -1.70
CA ASN A 139 -5.03 -4.26 -2.45
C ASN A 139 -4.65 -3.28 -3.56
N VAL A 140 -5.24 -3.44 -4.75
CA VAL A 140 -5.04 -2.54 -5.88
C VAL A 140 -6.40 -2.07 -6.39
N ALA A 141 -6.45 -0.84 -6.88
CA ALA A 141 -7.64 -0.28 -7.49
C ALA A 141 -7.26 0.53 -8.71
N PHE A 142 -8.16 0.56 -9.68
CA PHE A 142 -8.04 1.37 -10.88
C PHE A 142 -9.42 1.92 -11.21
N SER A 143 -9.46 3.19 -11.61
CA SER A 143 -10.66 3.85 -12.08
C SER A 143 -10.29 4.82 -13.18
N SER A 144 -11.17 4.95 -14.17
CA SER A 144 -11.01 5.85 -15.31
C SER A 144 -12.28 6.68 -15.46
N THR A 145 -12.13 7.94 -15.84
CA THR A 145 -13.25 8.83 -16.17
C THR A 145 -12.90 9.62 -17.44
N SER A 146 -13.93 10.04 -18.18
CA SER A 146 -13.81 11.00 -19.29
C SER A 146 -13.77 12.45 -18.82
N THR A 147 -14.01 12.70 -17.53
CA THR A 147 -14.02 14.02 -16.89
C THR A 147 -12.85 14.16 -15.89
N VAL A 148 -12.87 15.18 -15.04
CA VAL A 148 -11.84 15.34 -14.00
C VAL A 148 -11.95 14.20 -12.99
N PHE A 149 -10.84 13.49 -12.76
CA PHE A 149 -10.79 12.41 -11.77
C PHE A 149 -11.03 12.98 -10.37
N PRO A 150 -12.09 12.54 -9.65
CA PRO A 150 -12.31 12.95 -8.29
C PRO A 150 -11.21 12.36 -7.40
N ASN A 151 -10.39 13.21 -6.79
CA ASN A 151 -9.35 12.77 -5.85
C ASN A 151 -9.97 12.34 -4.50
N ASN A 152 -10.74 11.26 -4.51
CA ASN A 152 -11.43 10.70 -3.36
C ASN A 152 -10.87 9.32 -3.04
N LEU A 153 -9.88 9.25 -2.16
CA LEU A 153 -9.28 7.99 -1.73
C LEU A 153 -10.25 7.15 -0.90
N THR A 154 -11.17 7.78 -0.18
CA THR A 154 -12.18 7.10 0.63
C THR A 154 -13.09 6.24 -0.24
N SER A 155 -13.47 6.69 -1.44
CA SER A 155 -14.28 5.86 -2.34
C SER A 155 -13.54 4.62 -2.85
N ILE A 156 -12.22 4.67 -2.99
CA ILE A 156 -11.40 3.49 -3.33
C ILE A 156 -11.42 2.48 -2.19
N VAL A 157 -11.24 2.93 -0.95
CA VAL A 157 -11.27 2.06 0.24
C VAL A 157 -12.66 1.43 0.42
N LEU A 158 -13.72 2.19 0.16
CA LEU A 158 -15.09 1.68 0.22
C LEU A 158 -15.37 0.63 -0.86
N GLN A 159 -14.82 0.77 -2.07
CA GLN A 159 -14.97 -0.24 -3.13
C GLN A 159 -14.40 -1.60 -2.70
N TRP A 160 -13.23 -1.62 -2.05
CA TRP A 160 -12.68 -2.85 -1.48
C TRP A 160 -13.54 -3.40 -0.35
N TYR A 161 -14.06 -2.53 0.51
CA TYR A 161 -14.88 -2.94 1.65
C TYR A 161 -16.24 -3.51 1.23
N ASP A 162 -16.84 -2.98 0.16
CA ASP A 162 -18.17 -3.36 -0.30
C ASP A 162 -18.25 -4.80 -0.80
N GLU A 163 -17.11 -5.44 -1.09
CA GLU A 163 -17.03 -6.89 -1.31
C GLU A 163 -17.58 -7.72 -0.13
N VAL A 164 -17.72 -7.13 1.06
CA VAL A 164 -18.36 -7.77 2.22
C VAL A 164 -19.76 -8.30 1.93
N VAL A 165 -20.47 -7.72 0.95
CA VAL A 165 -21.80 -8.21 0.51
C VAL A 165 -21.75 -9.67 0.06
N ASP A 166 -20.66 -10.07 -0.59
CA ASP A 166 -20.46 -11.41 -1.13
C ASP A 166 -19.74 -12.35 -0.14
N PHE A 167 -19.24 -11.82 0.98
CA PHE A 167 -18.45 -12.60 1.93
C PHE A 167 -19.32 -13.48 2.84
N ASN A 168 -19.04 -14.77 2.84
CA ASN A 168 -19.70 -15.75 3.70
C ASN A 168 -19.11 -15.73 5.11
N ARG A 169 -19.93 -15.38 6.10
CA ARG A 169 -19.52 -15.28 7.51
C ARG A 169 -18.89 -16.55 8.09
N HIS A 170 -19.16 -17.73 7.51
CA HIS A 170 -18.63 -19.01 7.98
C HIS A 170 -17.15 -19.21 7.60
N LEU A 171 -16.62 -18.38 6.68
CA LEU A 171 -15.23 -18.46 6.22
C LEU A 171 -14.25 -17.67 7.11
N VAL A 172 -14.72 -16.88 8.09
CA VAL A 172 -13.86 -16.07 8.97
C VAL A 172 -12.83 -16.92 9.72
N ASN A 173 -13.22 -18.10 10.21
CA ASN A 173 -12.32 -18.97 10.98
C ASN A 173 -11.31 -19.73 10.11
N LYS A 174 -11.63 -19.92 8.84
CA LYS A 174 -10.78 -20.63 7.88
C LYS A 174 -11.05 -20.07 6.50
N LEU A 175 -10.26 -19.07 6.14
CA LEU A 175 -10.41 -18.38 4.87
C LEU A 175 -10.18 -19.36 3.72
N GLN A 176 -11.20 -19.51 2.88
CA GLN A 176 -11.13 -20.26 1.64
C GLN A 176 -11.47 -19.31 0.52
N PHE A 177 -10.51 -19.10 -0.37
CA PHE A 177 -10.70 -18.24 -1.53
C PHE A 177 -11.44 -19.01 -2.61
N THR A 178 -12.78 -19.02 -2.52
CA THR A 178 -13.64 -19.66 -3.50
C THR A 178 -13.91 -18.76 -4.70
N THR A 179 -13.79 -17.44 -4.53
CA THR A 179 -13.86 -16.45 -5.61
C THR A 179 -12.92 -15.28 -5.34
N ALA A 180 -12.46 -14.60 -6.40
CA ALA A 180 -11.62 -13.40 -6.28
C ALA A 180 -12.38 -12.17 -5.73
N ARG A 181 -13.71 -12.26 -5.60
CA ARG A 181 -14.62 -11.14 -5.34
C ARG A 181 -14.59 -10.62 -3.90
N VAL A 182 -13.86 -11.28 -3.00
CA VAL A 182 -13.81 -10.95 -1.56
C VAL A 182 -12.39 -10.74 -1.05
N LEU A 183 -11.40 -10.76 -1.95
CA LEU A 183 -9.98 -10.71 -1.58
C LEU A 183 -9.58 -9.36 -1.00
N HIS A 184 -10.14 -8.27 -1.51
CA HIS A 184 -9.81 -6.95 -0.99
C HIS A 184 -10.43 -6.74 0.38
N TYR A 185 -11.71 -7.07 0.55
CA TYR A 185 -12.39 -6.97 1.85
C TYR A 185 -11.69 -7.78 2.93
N THR A 186 -11.32 -9.03 2.63
CA THR A 186 -10.70 -9.93 3.63
C THR A 186 -9.30 -9.48 4.06
N GLN A 187 -8.63 -8.63 3.27
CA GLN A 187 -7.34 -8.02 3.63
C GLN A 187 -7.49 -6.72 4.43
N MET A 188 -8.64 -6.04 4.38
CA MET A 188 -8.85 -4.77 5.10
C MET A 188 -8.89 -4.93 6.62
#